data_AF-A0A151ARG9-F1
#
_entry.id   AF-A0A151ARG9-F1
#
_cell.length_a   1.000
_cell.length_b   1.000
_cell.length_c   1.000
_cell.angle_alpha   90.00
_cell.angle_beta   90.00
_cell.angle_gamma   90.00
#
_symmetry.space_group_name_H-M   'P 1'
#
loop_
_entity.id
_entity.type
_entity.pdbx_description
1 polymer ?
#
loop_
_entity_poly.entity_id
_entity_poly.type
_entity_poly.pdbx_seq_one_letter_code
_entity_poly.pdbx_strand_id
1 'polypeptide(L)'
;MSIILIPSTKSLTVTNKIPNGNINNDIITVGSDGKYDYISYLFFDISTIPINVSILDAELVLFKVNNFYNNLMEEFCIYPISDYFSTYTTFNNRPKVNTIIKKVFHPITSKVAVTINLTSFVSLWIKNQLNITGIALLGKNTNTLAEFGSSICKDNYLIPFIKILVNPINCNNYSNNTSIEGSMKRIKVVGKVAPESKYVAIVNIGVKRKNTGHTDNYYVADEYDNSQNLNPLKINKTYNIAIIPKKNPGDIENISFYGSYKE
;
A
#
# COMPACT_ATOMS: atom_id res chain seq x y z
N MET A 1 20.52 12.63 -2.22
CA MET A 1 19.69 12.59 -1.00
C MET A 1 18.60 13.65 -1.09
N SER A 2 17.36 13.25 -0.87
CA SER A 2 16.18 14.12 -1.05
C SER A 2 15.19 13.89 0.09
N ILE A 3 14.36 14.90 0.37
CA ILE A 3 13.32 14.83 1.39
C ILE A 3 11.96 14.78 0.70
N ILE A 4 11.12 13.85 1.12
CA ILE A 4 9.72 13.73 0.70
C ILE A 4 8.84 13.96 1.94
N LEU A 5 7.84 14.82 1.83
CA LEU A 5 6.85 15.04 2.88
C LEU A 5 5.52 14.41 2.46
N ILE A 6 4.99 13.52 3.30
CA ILE A 6 3.73 12.82 3.04
C ILE A 6 2.73 13.22 4.12
N PRO A 7 1.81 14.16 3.86
CA PRO A 7 0.78 14.52 4.82
C PRO A 7 -0.20 13.37 5.02
N SER A 8 -0.80 13.30 6.20
CA SER A 8 -1.91 12.38 6.45
C SER A 8 -3.12 12.81 5.63
N THR A 9 -3.72 11.88 4.89
CA THR A 9 -4.88 12.15 4.03
C THR A 9 -6.20 11.79 4.71
N LYS A 10 -6.17 10.97 5.76
CA LYS A 10 -7.34 10.65 6.60
C LYS A 10 -6.92 10.50 8.05
N SER A 11 -7.83 10.88 8.94
CA SER A 11 -7.68 10.71 10.37
C SER A 11 -9.04 10.47 11.02
N LEU A 12 -9.06 9.79 12.17
CA LEU A 12 -10.28 9.51 12.91
C LEU A 12 -9.95 9.11 14.35
N THR A 13 -10.74 9.55 15.32
CA THR A 13 -10.68 9.04 16.70
C THR A 13 -11.92 8.22 17.02
N VAL A 14 -11.74 7.06 17.65
CA VAL A 14 -12.83 6.23 18.21
C VAL A 14 -12.65 6.09 19.71
N THR A 15 -13.76 5.96 20.44
CA THR A 15 -13.75 5.84 21.90
C THR A 15 -14.88 4.95 22.41
N ASN A 16 -14.64 4.21 23.50
CA ASN A 16 -15.68 3.47 24.20
C ASN A 16 -16.69 4.37 24.92
N LYS A 17 -16.45 5.69 24.99
CA LYS A 17 -17.45 6.68 25.42
C LYS A 17 -18.63 6.77 24.46
N ILE A 18 -18.38 6.60 23.16
CA ILE A 18 -19.37 6.66 22.08
C ILE A 18 -19.15 5.42 21.20
N PRO A 19 -19.51 4.22 21.69
CA PRO A 19 -19.03 2.96 21.11
C PRO A 19 -19.52 2.71 19.68
N ASN A 20 -20.65 3.31 19.30
CA ASN A 20 -21.25 3.23 17.96
C ASN A 20 -21.03 4.50 17.11
N GLY A 21 -20.12 5.37 17.52
CA GLY A 21 -19.77 6.60 16.79
C GLY A 21 -18.26 6.80 16.70
N ASN A 22 -17.87 7.96 16.18
CA ASN A 22 -16.50 8.41 16.10
C ASN A 22 -16.41 9.93 16.27
N ILE A 23 -15.18 10.41 16.38
CA ILE A 23 -14.82 11.82 16.42
C ILE A 23 -13.96 12.07 15.19
N ASN A 24 -14.47 12.89 14.27
CA ASN A 24 -13.79 13.29 13.03
C ASN A 24 -13.75 14.82 12.95
N ASN A 25 -12.86 15.41 13.73
CA ASN A 25 -12.72 16.86 13.91
C ASN A 25 -11.28 17.32 13.62
N ASP A 26 -11.01 18.62 13.75
CA ASP A 26 -9.69 19.24 13.55
C ASP A 26 -8.58 18.66 14.45
N ILE A 27 -8.95 17.99 15.55
CA ILE A 27 -8.04 17.41 16.55
C ILE A 27 -8.33 15.90 16.68
N ILE A 28 -7.26 15.10 16.74
CA ILE A 28 -7.32 13.70 17.15
C ILE A 28 -6.90 13.55 18.61
N THR A 29 -7.61 12.69 19.35
CA THR A 29 -7.36 12.42 20.77
C THR A 29 -6.90 10.98 20.96
N VAL A 30 -5.86 10.78 21.75
CA VAL A 30 -5.27 9.46 22.00
C VAL A 30 -5.06 9.27 23.49
N GLY A 31 -5.29 8.05 23.99
CA GLY A 31 -4.96 7.66 25.36
C GLY A 31 -6.21 7.36 26.17
N SER A 32 -6.20 7.71 27.45
CA SER A 32 -7.32 7.45 28.35
C SER A 32 -7.60 8.66 29.25
N ASP A 33 -8.87 8.97 29.49
CA ASP A 33 -9.29 10.02 30.44
C ASP A 33 -9.57 9.47 31.86
N GLY A 34 -9.09 8.25 32.15
CA GLY A 34 -9.36 7.54 33.41
C GLY A 34 -10.65 6.72 33.38
N LYS A 35 -11.54 6.96 32.41
CA LYS A 35 -12.82 6.27 32.27
C LYS A 35 -13.01 5.67 30.88
N TYR A 36 -12.54 6.36 29.86
CA TYR A 36 -12.73 6.04 28.46
C TYR A 36 -11.40 6.07 27.73
N ASP A 37 -11.26 5.14 26.79
CA ASP A 37 -10.09 5.03 25.93
C ASP A 37 -10.37 5.66 24.57
N TYR A 38 -9.35 6.31 24.02
CA TYR A 38 -9.37 7.02 22.76
C TYR A 38 -8.26 6.48 21.87
N ILE A 39 -8.65 5.95 20.71
CA ILE A 39 -7.75 5.40 19.71
C ILE A 39 -7.87 6.27 18.46
N SER A 40 -6.75 6.77 17.96
CA SER A 40 -6.75 7.55 16.73
C SER A 40 -6.07 6.81 15.59
N TYR A 41 -6.60 6.99 14.39
CA TYR A 41 -6.09 6.42 13.16
C TYR A 41 -5.58 7.52 12.25
N LEU A 42 -4.49 7.23 11.54
CA LEU A 42 -3.95 8.08 10.47
C LEU A 42 -3.71 7.22 9.23
N PHE A 43 -3.99 7.77 8.06
CA PHE A 43 -3.68 7.15 6.76
C PHE A 43 -2.79 8.07 5.94
N PHE A 44 -1.86 7.48 5.18
CA PHE A 44 -0.90 8.19 4.34
C PHE A 44 -0.92 7.62 2.92
N ASP A 45 -0.98 8.49 1.92
CA ASP A 45 -0.81 8.07 0.53
C ASP A 45 0.69 8.12 0.18
N ILE A 46 1.29 6.94 -0.01
CA ILE A 46 2.72 6.83 -0.31
C ILE A 46 3.05 6.79 -1.80
N SER A 47 2.06 6.99 -2.68
CA SER A 47 2.27 6.96 -4.14
C SER A 47 3.27 8.01 -4.63
N THR A 48 3.56 9.03 -3.82
CA THR A 48 4.57 10.05 -4.12
C THR A 48 6.01 9.57 -3.92
N ILE A 49 6.24 8.43 -3.25
CA ILE A 49 7.58 7.85 -3.09
C ILE A 49 7.99 7.16 -4.41
N PRO A 50 9.05 7.61 -5.10
CA PRO A 50 9.48 6.98 -6.34
C PRO A 50 9.98 5.55 -6.11
N ILE A 51 9.79 4.66 -7.08
CA ILE A 51 10.18 3.24 -6.96
C ILE A 51 11.72 3.03 -6.94
N ASN A 52 12.49 4.00 -7.40
CA ASN A 52 13.95 3.94 -7.55
C ASN A 52 14.70 4.65 -6.41
N VAL A 53 14.17 4.60 -5.19
CA VAL A 53 14.83 5.20 -4.02
C VAL A 53 14.98 4.19 -2.89
N SER A 54 16.04 4.36 -2.11
CA SER A 54 16.22 3.66 -0.84
C SER A 54 15.82 4.60 0.30
N ILE A 55 15.03 4.09 1.23
CA ILE A 55 14.66 4.82 2.45
C ILE A 55 15.84 4.80 3.40
N LEU A 56 16.37 5.98 3.72
CA LEU A 56 17.41 6.14 4.73
C LEU A 56 16.79 6.32 6.11
N ASP A 57 15.75 7.17 6.18
CA ASP A 57 15.05 7.47 7.42
C ASP A 57 13.60 7.89 7.12
N ALA A 58 12.71 7.62 8.07
CA ALA A 58 11.35 8.14 8.02
C ALA A 58 10.86 8.50 9.42
N GLU A 59 10.31 9.70 9.54
CA GLU A 59 9.86 10.29 10.79
C GLU A 59 8.39 10.72 10.67
N LEU A 60 7.53 10.19 11.52
CA LEU A 60 6.20 10.77 11.74
C LEU A 60 6.33 12.01 12.61
N VAL A 61 5.74 13.12 12.17
CA VAL A 61 5.63 14.36 12.92
C VAL A 61 4.17 14.58 13.32
N LEU A 62 3.92 14.66 14.62
CA LEU A 62 2.61 14.96 15.21
C LEU A 62 2.67 16.33 15.91
N PHE A 63 1.81 17.26 15.51
CA PHE A 63 1.72 18.59 16.13
C PHE A 63 0.76 18.57 17.32
N LYS A 64 1.28 18.90 18.50
CA LYS A 64 0.54 18.92 19.76
C LYS A 64 -0.32 20.17 19.85
N VAL A 65 -1.54 19.99 20.34
CA VAL A 65 -2.45 21.11 20.66
C VAL A 65 -2.61 21.32 22.17
N ASN A 66 -2.05 20.41 22.98
CA ASN A 66 -2.09 20.48 24.45
C ASN A 66 -0.81 19.92 25.11
N ASN A 67 -0.81 19.89 26.45
CA ASN A 67 0.18 19.22 27.29
C ASN A 67 1.64 19.62 27.03
N PHE A 68 1.92 20.93 27.01
CA PHE A 68 3.26 21.50 26.76
C PHE A 68 4.18 21.46 27.99
N TYR A 69 4.36 20.26 28.55
CA TYR A 69 5.27 19.99 29.66
C TYR A 69 5.91 18.61 29.46
N ASN A 70 7.01 18.33 30.16
CA ASN A 70 7.72 17.05 30.04
C ASN A 70 7.16 16.02 31.02
N ASN A 71 6.69 14.89 30.50
CA ASN A 71 6.41 13.69 31.28
C ASN A 71 6.77 12.44 30.45
N LEU A 72 7.96 11.88 30.74
CA LEU A 72 8.48 10.70 30.04
C LEU A 72 7.85 9.38 30.53
N MET A 73 7.07 9.40 31.61
CA MET A 73 6.39 8.20 32.10
C MET A 73 5.18 7.84 31.23
N GLU A 74 4.70 8.79 30.41
CA GLU A 74 3.54 8.61 29.54
C GLU A 74 3.93 7.94 28.24
N GLU A 75 3.67 6.63 28.18
CA GLU A 75 3.95 5.80 27.02
C GLU A 75 2.73 5.64 26.11
N PHE A 76 2.97 5.83 24.82
CA PHE A 76 2.02 5.62 23.75
C PHE A 76 2.63 4.69 22.71
N CYS A 77 1.77 4.04 21.93
CA CYS A 77 2.18 3.09 20.92
C CYS A 77 1.57 3.44 19.56
N ILE A 78 2.37 3.19 18.52
CA ILE A 78 1.95 3.22 17.11
C ILE A 78 1.98 1.79 16.58
N TYR A 79 0.88 1.37 15.97
CA TYR A 79 0.75 0.07 15.31
C TYR A 79 0.31 0.26 13.85
N PRO A 80 0.87 -0.49 12.89
CA PRO A 80 0.27 -0.60 11.56
C PRO A 80 -1.14 -1.20 11.65
N ILE A 81 -2.08 -0.68 10.86
CA ILE A 81 -3.41 -1.30 10.72
C ILE A 81 -3.43 -2.28 9.55
N SER A 82 -4.29 -3.30 9.64
CA SER A 82 -4.45 -4.31 8.58
C SER A 82 -5.75 -4.15 7.78
N ASP A 83 -6.54 -3.12 8.06
CA ASP A 83 -7.81 -2.85 7.40
C ASP A 83 -8.03 -1.33 7.25
N TYR A 84 -8.92 -0.93 6.34
CA TYR A 84 -9.26 0.46 6.12
C TYR A 84 -10.18 1.00 7.23
N PHE A 85 -10.16 2.32 7.41
CA PHE A 85 -11.15 3.03 8.22
C PHE A 85 -11.85 4.12 7.40
N SER A 86 -13.04 4.51 7.86
CA SER A 86 -13.89 5.51 7.22
C SER A 86 -14.71 6.26 8.27
N THR A 87 -15.57 7.17 7.83
CA THR A 87 -16.55 7.86 8.69
C THR A 87 -17.56 6.93 9.37
N TYR A 88 -17.63 5.64 8.97
CA TYR A 88 -18.46 4.61 9.62
C TYR A 88 -17.67 3.71 10.59
N THR A 89 -16.38 3.97 10.76
CA THR A 89 -15.58 3.28 11.78
C THR A 89 -15.96 3.80 13.16
N THR A 90 -16.10 2.89 14.11
CA THR A 90 -16.55 3.10 15.50
C THR A 90 -15.64 2.28 16.42
N PHE A 91 -15.81 2.41 17.74
CA PHE A 91 -15.03 1.60 18.67
C PHE A 91 -15.29 0.09 18.50
N ASN A 92 -16.52 -0.29 18.15
CA ASN A 92 -16.97 -1.68 18.05
C ASN A 92 -16.57 -2.37 16.74
N ASN A 93 -16.34 -1.64 15.65
CA ASN A 93 -15.97 -2.18 14.32
C ASN A 93 -14.62 -1.65 13.82
N ARG A 94 -13.72 -1.29 14.75
CA ARG A 94 -12.44 -0.67 14.45
C ARG A 94 -11.48 -1.59 13.69
N PRO A 95 -10.56 -1.04 12.86
CA PRO A 95 -9.53 -1.82 12.17
C PRO A 95 -8.68 -2.63 13.15
N LYS A 96 -8.30 -3.84 12.73
CA LYS A 96 -7.31 -4.65 13.44
C LYS A 96 -5.93 -4.01 13.32
N VAL A 97 -5.15 -4.12 14.38
CA VAL A 97 -3.76 -3.65 14.44
C VAL A 97 -2.80 -4.83 14.39
N ASN A 98 -1.65 -4.65 13.75
CA ASN A 98 -0.55 -5.60 13.81
C ASN A 98 0.18 -5.43 15.14
N THR A 99 0.01 -6.38 16.07
CA THR A 99 0.59 -6.30 17.41
C THR A 99 2.06 -6.72 17.49
N ILE A 100 2.58 -7.38 16.45
CA ILE A 100 3.97 -7.85 16.37
C ILE A 100 4.91 -6.68 16.13
N ILE A 101 4.51 -5.75 15.28
CA ILE A 101 5.32 -4.61 14.86
C ILE A 101 4.72 -3.34 15.46
N LYS A 102 5.43 -2.72 16.42
CA LYS A 102 4.99 -1.48 17.08
C LYS A 102 6.13 -0.50 17.32
N LYS A 103 5.79 0.76 17.52
CA LYS A 103 6.71 1.81 17.96
C LYS A 103 6.17 2.46 19.22
N VAL A 104 7.00 2.54 20.25
CA VAL A 104 6.67 3.26 21.49
C VAL A 104 7.17 4.70 21.36
N PHE A 105 6.41 5.65 21.89
CA PHE A 105 6.77 7.06 21.94
C PHE A 105 6.18 7.75 23.18
N HIS A 106 6.75 8.91 23.54
CA HIS A 106 6.36 9.69 24.72
C HIS A 106 5.89 11.08 24.26
N PRO A 107 4.59 11.29 24.09
CA PRO A 107 4.09 12.52 23.49
C PRO A 107 4.06 13.71 24.43
N ILE A 108 4.11 13.50 25.74
CA ILE A 108 4.01 14.57 26.73
C ILE A 108 5.39 15.23 26.88
N THR A 109 5.64 16.22 26.03
CA THR A 109 6.87 17.01 26.00
C THR A 109 6.55 18.50 25.95
N SER A 110 7.50 19.35 26.35
CA SER A 110 7.36 20.80 26.23
C SER A 110 7.37 21.34 24.80
N LYS A 111 7.69 20.50 23.81
CA LYS A 111 7.74 20.88 22.39
C LYS A 111 6.34 20.94 21.77
N VAL A 112 6.22 21.74 20.71
CA VAL A 112 4.99 21.86 19.90
C VAL A 112 4.73 20.65 19.01
N ALA A 113 5.75 19.84 18.74
CA ALA A 113 5.64 18.65 17.93
C ALA A 113 6.43 17.48 18.53
N VAL A 114 5.98 16.27 18.22
CA VAL A 114 6.63 15.01 18.58
C VAL A 114 7.01 14.30 17.30
N THR A 115 8.24 13.79 17.27
CA THR A 115 8.79 13.07 16.13
C THR A 115 9.01 11.61 16.50
N ILE A 116 8.54 10.69 15.66
CA ILE A 116 8.61 9.25 15.89
C ILE A 116 9.26 8.56 14.69
N ASN A 117 10.29 7.75 14.92
CA ASN A 117 10.93 6.98 13.85
C ASN A 117 9.99 5.86 13.33
N LEU A 118 9.57 5.99 12.07
CA LEU A 118 8.75 5.06 11.32
C LEU A 118 9.49 4.39 10.15
N THR A 119 10.83 4.47 10.09
CA THR A 119 11.64 3.91 8.99
C THR A 119 11.27 2.47 8.66
N SER A 120 11.04 1.62 9.68
CA SER A 120 10.64 0.23 9.48
C SER A 120 9.24 0.09 8.88
N PHE A 121 8.27 0.94 9.25
CA PHE A 121 6.90 0.84 8.74
C PHE A 121 6.88 1.25 7.26
N VAL A 122 7.50 2.38 6.94
CA VAL A 122 7.61 2.87 5.56
C VAL A 122 8.35 1.87 4.66
N SER A 123 9.42 1.26 5.17
CA SER A 123 10.14 0.22 4.43
C SER A 123 9.26 -0.99 4.12
N LEU A 124 8.39 -1.40 5.04
CA LEU A 124 7.46 -2.52 4.83
C LEU A 124 6.33 -2.13 3.86
N TRP A 125 5.85 -0.88 3.89
CA TRP A 125 4.84 -0.40 2.95
C TRP A 125 5.37 -0.41 1.50
N ILE A 126 6.59 0.10 1.28
CA ILE A 126 7.20 0.14 -0.07
C ILE A 126 7.48 -1.27 -0.60
N LYS A 127 7.84 -2.21 0.29
CA LYS A 127 8.04 -3.62 -0.07
C LYS A 127 6.72 -4.40 -0.23
N ASN A 128 5.58 -3.74 -0.09
CA ASN A 128 4.24 -4.35 -0.11
C ASN A 128 4.10 -5.51 0.90
N GLN A 129 4.78 -5.41 2.05
CA GLN A 129 4.70 -6.36 3.16
C GLN A 129 3.67 -5.93 4.21
N LEU A 130 3.23 -4.68 4.14
CA LEU A 130 2.07 -4.15 4.86
C LEU A 130 1.14 -3.51 3.82
N ASN A 131 -0.03 -4.12 3.61
CA ASN A 131 -0.95 -3.75 2.52
C ASN A 131 -1.64 -2.40 2.71
N ILE A 132 -1.67 -1.88 3.95
CA ILE A 132 -2.33 -0.63 4.31
C ILE A 132 -1.30 0.33 4.89
N THR A 133 -1.27 1.54 4.35
CA THR A 133 -0.39 2.65 4.76
C THR A 133 -1.01 3.48 5.87
N GLY A 134 -1.64 2.79 6.82
CA GLY A 134 -2.32 3.38 7.95
C GLY A 134 -1.71 2.93 9.27
N ILE A 135 -1.86 3.76 10.29
CA ILE A 135 -1.40 3.51 11.65
C ILE A 135 -2.52 3.80 12.65
N ALA A 136 -2.46 3.11 13.79
CA ALA A 136 -3.25 3.39 14.97
C ALA A 136 -2.34 3.91 16.08
N LEU A 137 -2.78 4.97 16.76
CA LEU A 137 -2.18 5.59 17.93
C LEU A 137 -3.00 5.17 19.15
N LEU A 138 -2.32 4.61 20.17
CA LEU A 138 -2.93 4.15 21.41
C LEU A 138 -2.10 4.62 22.61
N GLY A 139 -2.76 5.03 23.70
CA GLY A 139 -2.07 5.20 24.98
C GLY A 139 -1.89 3.86 25.68
N LYS A 140 -0.80 3.72 26.44
CA LYS A 140 -0.56 2.56 27.30
C LYS A 140 -1.02 2.81 28.73
N ASN A 141 -0.97 4.06 29.18
CA ASN A 141 -1.33 4.47 30.53
C ASN A 141 -2.82 4.80 30.66
N THR A 142 -3.38 4.54 31.84
CA THR A 142 -4.83 4.56 32.08
C THR A 142 -5.41 5.93 32.39
N ASN A 143 -4.63 7.02 32.37
CA ASN A 143 -5.14 8.35 32.73
C ASN A 143 -4.39 9.53 32.11
N THR A 144 -3.97 9.38 30.86
CA THR A 144 -3.34 10.46 30.10
C THR A 144 -3.91 10.53 28.71
N LEU A 145 -4.36 11.72 28.32
CA LEU A 145 -4.72 12.06 26.95
C LEU A 145 -3.58 12.83 26.29
N ALA A 146 -3.35 12.58 25.00
CA ALA A 146 -2.56 13.42 24.12
C ALA A 146 -3.43 13.84 22.94
N GLU A 147 -3.35 15.12 22.56
CA GLU A 147 -4.12 15.66 21.44
C GLU A 147 -3.19 16.23 20.38
N PHE A 148 -3.52 15.94 19.13
CA PHE A 148 -2.75 16.39 17.96
C PHE A 148 -3.67 16.94 16.89
N GLY A 149 -3.13 17.76 15.99
CA GLY A 149 -3.83 18.13 14.77
C GLY A 149 -4.22 16.91 13.94
N SER A 150 -5.32 17.02 13.20
CA SER A 150 -5.87 15.97 12.34
C SER A 150 -5.55 16.21 10.86
N SER A 151 -5.89 15.23 10.00
CA SER A 151 -5.79 15.38 8.54
C SER A 151 -6.80 16.36 7.94
N ILE A 152 -7.85 16.73 8.68
CA ILE A 152 -8.89 17.67 8.21
C ILE A 152 -8.77 19.03 8.88
N CYS A 153 -7.71 19.25 9.67
CA CYS A 153 -7.48 20.50 10.37
C CYS A 153 -7.43 21.67 9.38
N LYS A 154 -8.17 22.75 9.68
CA LYS A 154 -8.16 23.97 8.87
C LYS A 154 -6.81 24.67 8.87
N ASP A 155 -6.07 24.55 9.97
CA ASP A 155 -4.69 25.00 10.04
C ASP A 155 -3.76 23.92 9.47
N ASN A 156 -3.30 24.14 8.25
CA ASN A 156 -2.42 23.20 7.55
C ASN A 156 -1.09 22.96 8.27
N TYR A 157 -0.67 23.84 9.20
CA TYR A 157 0.52 23.64 10.02
C TYR A 157 0.34 22.56 11.10
N LEU A 158 -0.90 22.15 11.37
CA LEU A 158 -1.20 21.11 12.35
C LEU A 158 -1.42 19.74 11.71
N ILE A 159 -1.44 19.64 10.37
CA ILE A 159 -1.64 18.37 9.67
C ILE A 159 -0.44 17.44 9.91
N PRO A 160 -0.64 16.24 10.49
CA PRO A 160 0.43 15.26 10.64
C PRO A 160 1.06 14.87 9.31
N PHE A 161 2.36 14.64 9.29
CA PHE A 161 3.04 14.14 8.09
C PHE A 161 4.18 13.20 8.41
N ILE A 162 4.57 12.39 7.42
CA ILE A 162 5.79 11.61 7.45
C ILE A 162 6.85 12.34 6.62
N LYS A 163 7.97 12.67 7.25
CA LYS A 163 9.18 13.16 6.59
C LYS A 163 10.05 11.96 6.24
N ILE A 164 10.36 11.79 4.97
CA ILE A 164 11.14 10.66 4.48
C ILE A 164 12.42 11.18 3.87
N LEU A 165 13.54 10.68 4.37
CA LEU A 165 14.86 10.89 3.79
C LEU A 165 15.17 9.73 2.86
N VAL A 166 15.38 10.03 1.59
CA VAL A 166 15.66 9.03 0.56
C VAL A 166 16.98 9.27 -0.14
N ASN A 167 17.60 8.19 -0.59
CA ASN A 167 18.68 8.26 -1.56
C ASN A 167 18.19 7.72 -2.91
N PRO A 168 18.52 8.37 -4.03
CA PRO A 168 18.35 7.75 -5.33
C PRO A 168 19.12 6.43 -5.33
N ILE A 169 18.45 5.35 -5.70
CA ILE A 169 19.16 4.13 -6.07
C ILE A 169 19.78 4.46 -7.43
N ASN A 170 21.08 4.78 -7.43
CA ASN A 170 21.84 4.82 -8.66
C ASN A 170 21.82 3.40 -9.24
N CYS A 171 20.95 3.16 -10.21
CA CYS A 171 20.98 1.97 -11.05
C CYS A 171 22.21 1.98 -11.99
N ASN A 172 23.35 2.53 -11.55
CA ASN A 172 24.60 2.58 -12.32
C ASN A 172 25.30 1.21 -12.38
N ASN A 173 24.76 0.18 -11.73
CA ASN A 173 25.17 -1.21 -11.90
C ASN A 173 24.32 -1.98 -12.93
N TYR A 174 23.39 -1.31 -13.60
CA TYR A 174 22.96 -1.70 -14.95
C TYR A 174 23.60 -0.73 -15.95
N SER A 175 24.93 -0.69 -15.96
CA SER A 175 25.70 -0.16 -17.08
C SER A 175 25.58 -1.07 -18.31
N ASN A 176 24.35 -1.29 -18.76
CA ASN A 176 24.01 -1.50 -20.16
C ASN A 176 22.88 -0.52 -20.45
N ASN A 177 23.25 0.74 -20.69
CA ASN A 177 22.40 1.75 -21.30
C ASN A 177 22.05 1.34 -22.74
N THR A 178 21.24 0.31 -22.85
CA THR A 178 20.25 0.19 -23.91
C THR A 178 18.94 0.41 -23.19
N SER A 179 18.25 1.52 -23.47
CA SER A 179 16.84 1.65 -23.11
C SER A 179 16.12 0.43 -23.68
N ILE A 180 15.85 -0.57 -22.84
CA ILE A 180 15.12 -1.75 -23.26
C ILE A 180 13.68 -1.29 -23.45
N GLU A 181 13.38 -0.87 -24.67
CA GLU A 181 12.03 -0.52 -25.05
C GLU A 181 11.17 -1.78 -25.04
N GLY A 182 9.93 -1.66 -24.56
CA GLY A 182 8.92 -2.70 -24.67
C GLY A 182 7.98 -2.43 -25.84
N SER A 183 7.30 -3.48 -26.32
CA SER A 183 6.17 -3.34 -27.23
C SER A 183 4.99 -4.18 -26.74
N MET A 184 3.79 -3.92 -27.29
CA MET A 184 2.58 -4.66 -26.96
C MET A 184 2.04 -5.36 -28.20
N LYS A 185 1.73 -6.64 -28.07
CA LYS A 185 1.04 -7.43 -29.10
C LYS A 185 -0.39 -7.71 -28.69
N ARG A 186 -1.32 -7.50 -29.61
CA ARG A 186 -2.74 -7.82 -29.43
C ARG A 186 -3.07 -9.12 -30.15
N ILE A 187 -3.61 -10.10 -29.44
CA ILE A 187 -3.96 -11.41 -29.99
C ILE A 187 -5.44 -11.68 -29.72
N LYS A 188 -6.21 -11.88 -30.78
CA LYS A 188 -7.62 -12.25 -30.68
C LYS A 188 -7.74 -13.77 -30.62
N VAL A 189 -8.34 -14.27 -29.55
CA VAL A 189 -8.67 -15.69 -29.37
C VAL A 189 -10.18 -15.85 -29.51
N VAL A 190 -10.58 -16.80 -30.36
CA VAL A 190 -11.97 -17.19 -30.58
C VAL A 190 -12.10 -18.69 -30.40
N GLY A 191 -13.20 -19.14 -29.82
CA GLY A 191 -13.41 -20.56 -29.55
C GLY A 191 -14.68 -20.83 -28.76
N LYS A 192 -14.82 -22.06 -28.27
CA LYS A 192 -15.89 -22.45 -27.35
C LYS A 192 -15.32 -23.36 -26.26
N VAL A 193 -15.81 -23.22 -25.04
CA VAL A 193 -15.55 -24.14 -23.93
C VAL A 193 -16.79 -25.02 -23.76
N ALA A 194 -16.59 -26.32 -23.56
CA ALA A 194 -17.68 -27.27 -23.39
C ALA A 194 -18.58 -26.88 -22.20
N PRO A 195 -19.88 -27.23 -22.22
CA PRO A 195 -20.75 -27.17 -21.04
C PRO A 195 -20.10 -27.82 -19.83
N GLU A 196 -20.47 -27.37 -18.63
CA GLU A 196 -20.15 -28.03 -17.37
C GLU A 196 -18.64 -28.30 -17.17
N SER A 197 -17.79 -27.41 -17.67
CA SER A 197 -16.34 -27.61 -17.65
C SER A 197 -15.56 -26.33 -17.38
N LYS A 198 -14.31 -26.47 -16.93
CA LYS A 198 -13.35 -25.37 -16.79
C LYS A 198 -12.20 -25.61 -17.75
N TYR A 199 -11.76 -24.57 -18.45
CA TYR A 199 -10.65 -24.65 -19.40
C TYR A 199 -9.58 -23.62 -19.07
N VAL A 200 -8.35 -24.09 -18.87
CA VAL A 200 -7.18 -23.23 -18.73
C VAL A 200 -6.60 -22.97 -20.12
N ALA A 201 -6.40 -21.71 -20.45
CA ALA A 201 -5.81 -21.27 -21.70
C ALA A 201 -4.49 -20.56 -21.45
N ILE A 202 -3.49 -20.81 -22.31
CA ILE A 202 -2.21 -20.10 -22.32
C ILE A 202 -1.97 -19.61 -23.74
N VAL A 203 -1.90 -18.29 -23.91
CA VAL A 203 -1.50 -17.67 -25.18
C VAL A 203 -0.02 -17.32 -25.07
N ASN A 204 0.82 -17.93 -25.89
CA ASN A 204 2.27 -17.71 -25.91
C ASN A 204 2.71 -17.03 -27.21
N ILE A 205 3.66 -16.11 -27.10
CA ILE A 205 4.42 -15.52 -28.20
C ILE A 205 5.87 -15.93 -28.02
N GLY A 206 6.34 -16.84 -28.87
CA GLY A 206 7.77 -17.14 -29.00
C GLY A 206 8.42 -16.15 -29.96
N VAL A 207 9.38 -15.35 -29.47
CA VAL A 207 10.18 -14.43 -30.29
C VAL A 207 11.56 -15.04 -30.49
N LYS A 208 11.80 -15.61 -31.67
CA LYS A 208 13.13 -16.11 -32.06
C LYS A 208 14.01 -14.94 -32.48
N ARG A 209 15.02 -14.67 -31.68
CA ARG A 209 15.97 -13.56 -31.85
C ARG A 209 16.91 -13.83 -33.01
N LYS A 210 16.97 -12.92 -33.98
CA LYS A 210 17.83 -13.07 -35.17
C LYS A 210 19.30 -13.24 -34.80
N ASN A 211 19.78 -12.43 -33.86
CA ASN A 211 21.20 -12.32 -33.54
C ASN A 211 21.72 -13.51 -32.71
N THR A 212 20.86 -14.14 -31.91
CA THR A 212 21.27 -15.20 -30.98
C THR A 212 20.67 -16.56 -31.33
N GLY A 213 19.62 -16.61 -32.15
CA GLY A 213 18.82 -17.81 -32.38
C GLY A 213 17.96 -18.24 -31.19
N HIS A 214 18.13 -17.61 -30.03
CA HIS A 214 17.36 -17.87 -28.80
C HIS A 214 15.88 -17.51 -29.00
N THR A 215 14.98 -18.24 -28.35
CA THR A 215 13.54 -17.94 -28.37
C THR A 215 13.10 -17.46 -26.99
N ASP A 216 12.69 -16.20 -26.90
CA ASP A 216 12.07 -15.64 -25.71
C ASP A 216 10.56 -15.93 -25.74
N ASN A 217 9.99 -16.41 -24.64
CA ASN A 217 8.56 -16.72 -24.56
C ASN A 217 7.83 -15.70 -23.69
N TYR A 218 6.79 -15.08 -24.25
CA TYR A 218 5.93 -14.13 -23.57
C TYR A 218 4.51 -14.68 -23.56
N TYR A 219 3.93 -14.89 -22.38
CA TYR A 219 2.66 -15.58 -22.27
C TYR A 219 1.69 -14.91 -21.30
N VAL A 220 0.42 -15.18 -21.52
CA VAL A 220 -0.67 -14.89 -20.59
C VAL A 220 -1.49 -16.16 -20.41
N ALA A 221 -1.85 -16.43 -19.16
CA ALA A 221 -2.76 -17.52 -18.81
C ALA A 221 -4.13 -16.95 -18.44
N ASP A 222 -5.18 -17.68 -18.77
CA ASP A 222 -6.56 -17.35 -18.44
C ASP A 222 -7.33 -18.62 -18.10
N GLU A 223 -8.41 -18.48 -17.34
CA GLU A 223 -9.33 -19.56 -17.05
C GLU A 223 -10.73 -19.18 -17.53
N TYR A 224 -11.32 -20.07 -18.32
CA TYR A 224 -12.71 -19.96 -18.73
C TYR A 224 -13.52 -20.95 -17.90
N ASP A 225 -14.33 -20.42 -16.99
CA ASP A 225 -15.25 -21.21 -16.18
C ASP A 225 -16.61 -21.31 -16.88
N ASN A 226 -16.93 -22.51 -17.37
CA ASN A 226 -18.24 -22.86 -17.89
C ASN A 226 -18.92 -23.95 -17.06
N SER A 227 -18.50 -24.13 -15.80
CA SER A 227 -18.94 -25.25 -14.95
C SER A 227 -20.44 -25.23 -14.59
N GLN A 228 -21.08 -24.06 -14.66
CA GLN A 228 -22.49 -23.87 -14.26
C GLN A 228 -23.46 -23.74 -15.45
N ASN A 229 -22.98 -23.86 -16.69
CA ASN A 229 -23.83 -23.69 -17.87
C ASN A 229 -23.92 -24.98 -18.68
N LEU A 230 -25.14 -25.30 -19.10
CA LEU A 230 -25.45 -26.42 -19.99
C LEU A 230 -25.14 -26.10 -21.48
N ASN A 231 -24.84 -24.84 -21.80
CA ASN A 231 -24.50 -24.40 -23.14
C ASN A 231 -22.99 -24.12 -23.26
N PRO A 232 -22.37 -24.33 -24.44
CA PRO A 232 -20.97 -23.99 -24.66
C PRO A 232 -20.71 -22.48 -24.49
N LEU A 233 -19.69 -22.12 -23.71
CA LEU A 233 -19.27 -20.73 -23.53
C LEU A 233 -18.47 -20.26 -24.75
N LYS A 234 -18.97 -19.25 -25.47
CA LYS A 234 -18.27 -18.67 -26.62
C LYS A 234 -17.13 -17.75 -26.15
N ILE A 235 -15.91 -18.06 -26.57
CA ILE A 235 -14.75 -17.20 -26.38
C ILE A 235 -14.64 -16.23 -27.56
N ASN A 236 -14.51 -14.94 -27.25
CA ASN A 236 -14.13 -13.88 -28.18
C ASN A 236 -13.39 -12.80 -27.39
N LYS A 237 -12.13 -13.05 -27.07
CA LYS A 237 -11.32 -12.21 -26.17
C LYS A 237 -10.06 -11.75 -26.89
N THR A 238 -9.64 -10.51 -26.62
CA THR A 238 -8.35 -9.98 -27.09
C THR A 238 -7.39 -9.91 -25.91
N TYR A 239 -6.25 -10.57 -26.05
CA TYR A 239 -5.15 -10.55 -25.10
C TYR A 239 -4.13 -9.51 -25.51
N ASN A 240 -3.66 -8.74 -24.53
CA ASN A 240 -2.56 -7.79 -24.70
C ASN A 240 -1.33 -8.38 -24.00
N ILE A 241 -0.30 -8.74 -24.77
CA ILE A 241 0.92 -9.37 -24.27
C ILE A 241 2.09 -8.40 -24.47
N ALA A 242 2.79 -8.08 -23.39
CA ALA A 242 3.98 -7.24 -23.44
C ALA A 242 5.19 -8.06 -23.89
N ILE A 243 5.99 -7.50 -24.81
CA ILE A 243 7.23 -8.08 -25.33
C ILE A 243 8.38 -7.15 -24.92
N ILE A 244 9.25 -7.66 -24.05
CA ILE A 244 10.40 -6.91 -23.51
C ILE A 244 11.64 -7.82 -23.51
N PRO A 245 12.73 -7.50 -24.24
CA PRO A 245 12.89 -6.32 -25.10
C PRO A 245 12.00 -6.36 -26.34
N LYS A 246 11.63 -5.18 -26.86
CA LYS A 246 10.84 -5.03 -28.10
C LYS A 246 11.48 -5.84 -29.21
N LYS A 247 10.65 -6.28 -30.13
CA LYS A 247 11.09 -7.00 -31.33
C LYS A 247 12.05 -6.15 -32.17
N ASN A 248 13.15 -6.75 -32.61
CA ASN A 248 14.07 -6.12 -33.56
C ASN A 248 13.74 -6.52 -35.01
N PRO A 249 14.16 -5.73 -36.01
CA PRO A 249 14.06 -6.12 -37.42
C PRO A 249 14.71 -7.48 -37.69
N GLY A 250 13.90 -8.42 -38.20
CA GLY A 250 14.34 -9.77 -38.55
C GLY A 250 14.17 -10.83 -37.45
N ASP A 251 13.71 -10.46 -36.25
CA ASP A 251 13.18 -11.44 -35.29
C ASP A 251 11.91 -12.11 -35.85
N ILE A 252 11.70 -13.39 -35.51
CA ILE A 252 10.54 -14.18 -35.96
C ILE A 252 9.61 -14.40 -34.77
N GLU A 253 8.34 -14.04 -34.92
CA GLU A 253 7.29 -14.30 -33.93
C GLU A 253 6.55 -15.59 -34.31
N ASN A 254 6.32 -16.47 -33.33
CA ASN A 254 5.39 -17.57 -33.45
C ASN A 254 4.36 -17.50 -32.32
N ILE A 255 3.08 -17.59 -32.67
CA ILE A 255 1.99 -17.52 -31.69
C ILE A 255 1.45 -18.92 -31.49
N SER A 256 1.45 -19.36 -30.24
CA SER A 256 0.93 -20.67 -29.84
C SER A 256 -0.19 -20.50 -28.82
N PHE A 257 -1.22 -21.35 -28.93
CA PHE A 257 -2.28 -21.47 -27.94
C PHE A 257 -2.19 -22.85 -27.31
N TYR A 258 -2.09 -22.90 -25.99
CA TYR A 258 -2.13 -24.13 -25.21
C TYR A 258 -3.33 -24.10 -24.29
N GLY A 259 -3.78 -25.27 -23.87
CA GLY A 259 -4.78 -25.35 -22.82
C GLY A 259 -5.27 -26.76 -22.58
N SER A 260 -5.96 -26.94 -21.46
CA SER A 260 -6.54 -28.20 -21.05
C SER A 260 -7.81 -27.94 -20.24
N TYR A 261 -8.71 -28.92 -20.24
CA TYR A 261 -9.78 -28.96 -19.27
C TYR A 261 -9.19 -29.26 -17.88
N LYS A 262 -9.72 -28.59 -16.85
CA LYS A 262 -9.46 -28.95 -15.46
C LYS A 262 -10.45 -30.04 -15.05
N GLU A 263 -9.94 -31.03 -14.31
CA GLU A 263 -10.74 -32.01 -13.57
C GLU A 263 -11.61 -31.33 -12.51
#